data_AF-C1BMR2-F1
#
_entry.id   AF-C1BMR2-F1
#
_cell.length_a   1.000
_cell.length_b   1.000
_cell.length_c   1.000
_cell.angle_alpha   90.00
_cell.angle_beta   90.00
_cell.angle_gamma   90.00
#
_symmetry.space_group_name_H-M   'P 1'
#
loop_
_entity.id
_entity.type
_entity.pdbx_description
1 polymer ?
#
loop_
_entity_poly.entity_id
_entity_poly.type
_entity_poly.pdbx_seq_one_letter_code
_entity_poly.pdbx_strand_id
1 'polypeptide(L)'
;MESLYHETNRVLSDVQECLVGLERTPLSEGAPLEAHIGRVIESLHKNLERLDILVHKEPTSRRHNAKMRVDQLKVDVRHLGASSSSIMGKRATLAREESNRERLLTTKFRTNAAAASEENTSILIDQALQHQEGPIRSNTGLDDLLGQGQAMLENLRDQKGMIKGFQRKLMDISSTLGMSSTVMRVIERRTEGDKYIFFGGMALTSLIVFLVIYYFT
;
A
#
# COMPACT_ATOMS: atom_id res chain seq x y z
N MET A 1 19.09 8.44 8.70
CA MET A 1 17.78 8.13 9.30
C MET A 1 16.71 8.82 8.48
N GLU A 2 16.60 10.14 8.51
CA GLU A 2 15.57 10.92 7.79
C GLU A 2 15.42 10.60 6.29
N SER A 3 16.53 10.44 5.54
CA SER A 3 16.46 10.07 4.12
C SER A 3 15.74 8.74 3.85
N LEU A 4 16.04 7.72 4.67
CA LEU A 4 15.42 6.39 4.55
C LEU A 4 13.94 6.43 4.96
N TYR A 5 13.56 7.29 5.91
CA TYR A 5 12.14 7.49 6.25
C TYR A 5 11.37 8.15 5.11
N HIS A 6 11.94 9.13 4.41
CA HIS A 6 11.30 9.77 3.27
C HIS A 6 11.17 8.81 2.09
N GLU A 7 12.22 8.02 1.82
CA GLU A 7 12.19 6.95 0.82
C GLU A 7 11.12 5.90 1.15
N THR A 8 11.06 5.44 2.39
CA THR A 8 10.05 4.46 2.81
C THR A 8 8.63 5.01 2.73
N ASN A 9 8.42 6.29 3.07
CA ASN A 9 7.11 6.93 2.91
C ASN A 9 6.70 7.10 1.43
N ARG A 10 7.66 7.40 0.55
CA ARG A 10 7.40 7.46 -0.89
C ARG A 10 6.98 6.09 -1.43
N VAL A 11 7.74 5.05 -1.09
CA VAL A 11 7.42 3.67 -1.47
C VAL A 11 6.07 3.24 -0.90
N LEU A 12 5.73 3.66 0.32
CA LEU A 12 4.41 3.42 0.94
C LEU A 12 3.27 4.04 0.10
N SER A 13 3.44 5.28 -0.37
CA SER A 13 2.46 5.95 -1.22
C SER A 13 2.31 5.28 -2.59
N ASP A 14 3.43 4.88 -3.20
CA ASP A 14 3.42 4.18 -4.49
C ASP A 14 2.65 2.84 -4.39
N VAL A 15 2.83 2.08 -3.29
CA VAL A 15 2.06 0.84 -3.04
C VAL A 15 0.57 1.11 -2.88
N GLN A 16 0.21 2.19 -2.21
CA GLN A 16 -1.19 2.57 -2.02
C GLN A 16 -1.85 2.95 -3.36
N GLU A 17 -1.15 3.68 -4.21
CA GLU A 17 -1.63 4.01 -5.56
C GLU A 17 -1.80 2.74 -6.41
N CYS A 18 -0.83 1.83 -6.34
CA CYS A 18 -0.93 0.52 -7.00
C CYS A 18 -2.10 -0.31 -6.48
N LEU A 19 -2.38 -0.30 -5.17
CA LEU A 19 -3.53 -1.02 -4.59
C LEU A 19 -4.87 -0.44 -5.04
N VAL A 20 -5.00 0.89 -5.10
CA VAL A 20 -6.21 1.54 -5.63
C VAL A 20 -6.37 1.28 -7.13
N GLY A 21 -5.26 1.23 -7.88
CA GLY A 21 -5.25 0.80 -9.28
C GLY A 21 -5.65 -0.66 -9.46
N LEU A 22 -5.23 -1.54 -8.54
CA LEU A 22 -5.58 -2.96 -8.54
C LEU A 22 -7.08 -3.19 -8.28
N GLU A 23 -7.71 -2.36 -7.46
CA GLU A 23 -9.15 -2.42 -7.21
C GLU A 23 -9.98 -2.01 -8.44
N ARG A 24 -9.43 -1.16 -9.31
CA ARG A 24 -10.09 -0.68 -10.53
C ARG A 24 -9.82 -1.53 -11.77
N THR A 25 -8.79 -2.38 -11.75
CA THR A 25 -8.37 -3.17 -12.91
C THR A 25 -9.11 -4.52 -12.96
N PRO A 26 -9.54 -4.96 -14.16
CA PRO A 26 -10.26 -6.23 -14.32
C PRO A 26 -9.38 -7.44 -13.94
N LEU A 27 -10.03 -8.58 -13.67
CA LEU A 27 -9.42 -9.79 -13.09
C LEU A 27 -8.18 -10.28 -13.88
N SER A 28 -8.23 -10.18 -15.21
CA SER A 28 -7.25 -10.69 -16.17
C SER A 28 -5.90 -9.95 -16.18
N GLU A 29 -5.87 -8.63 -15.94
CA GLU A 29 -4.65 -7.80 -16.03
C GLU A 29 -3.97 -7.57 -14.66
N GLY A 30 -4.55 -8.06 -13.57
CA GLY A 30 -4.07 -7.78 -12.21
C GLY A 30 -2.86 -8.60 -11.76
N ALA A 31 -2.61 -9.77 -12.36
CA ALA A 31 -1.50 -10.66 -11.95
C ALA A 31 -0.10 -10.00 -11.93
N PRO A 32 0.33 -9.21 -12.94
CA PRO A 32 1.62 -8.51 -12.88
C PRO A 32 1.65 -7.42 -11.80
N LEU A 33 0.52 -6.77 -11.53
CA LEU A 33 0.38 -5.71 -10.52
C LEU A 33 0.41 -6.30 -9.11
N GLU A 34 -0.24 -7.44 -8.89
CA GLU A 34 -0.19 -8.22 -7.65
C GLU A 34 1.25 -8.65 -7.32
N ALA A 35 1.99 -9.17 -8.30
CA ALA A 35 3.40 -9.53 -8.13
C ALA A 35 4.30 -8.30 -7.88
N HIS A 36 3.95 -7.14 -8.45
CA HIS A 36 4.64 -5.89 -8.15
C HIS A 36 4.39 -5.44 -6.70
N ILE A 37 3.13 -5.40 -6.26
CA ILE A 37 2.75 -5.03 -4.89
C ILE A 37 3.45 -5.93 -3.87
N GLY A 38 3.47 -7.24 -4.08
CA GLY A 38 4.17 -8.18 -3.20
C GLY A 38 5.67 -7.89 -3.07
N ARG A 39 6.36 -7.61 -4.19
CA ARG A 39 7.80 -7.26 -4.17
C ARG A 39 8.07 -5.94 -3.44
N VAL A 40 7.19 -4.95 -3.61
CA VAL A 40 7.36 -3.64 -2.98
C VAL A 40 7.07 -3.71 -1.47
N ILE A 41 6.06 -4.49 -1.04
CA ILE A 41 5.80 -4.76 0.38
C ILE A 41 6.99 -5.47 1.05
N GLU A 42 7.63 -6.41 0.35
CA GLU A 42 8.86 -7.07 0.83
C GLU A 42 10.02 -6.07 0.98
N SER A 43 10.17 -5.15 0.02
CA SER A 43 11.14 -4.05 0.11
C SER A 43 10.85 -3.11 1.29
N LEU A 44 9.56 -2.83 1.58
CA LEU A 44 9.13 -2.04 2.73
C LEU A 44 9.50 -2.70 4.06
N HIS A 45 9.33 -4.03 4.17
CA HIS A 45 9.77 -4.78 5.36
C HIS A 45 11.29 -4.69 5.57
N LYS A 46 12.09 -4.88 4.52
CA LYS A 46 13.56 -4.74 4.59
C LYS A 46 13.99 -3.33 4.98
N ASN A 47 13.33 -2.30 4.44
CA ASN A 47 13.59 -0.91 4.79
C ASN A 47 13.22 -0.61 6.25
N LEU A 48 12.12 -1.17 6.76
CA LEU A 48 11.71 -1.08 8.16
C LEU A 48 12.69 -1.75 9.12
N GLU A 49 13.21 -2.93 8.79
CA GLU A 49 14.24 -3.60 9.58
C GLU A 49 15.51 -2.73 9.67
N ARG A 50 15.92 -2.14 8.54
CA ARG A 50 17.05 -1.22 8.49
C ARG A 50 16.80 0.06 9.29
N LEU A 51 15.56 0.57 9.26
CA LEU A 51 15.10 1.70 10.05
C LEU A 51 15.18 1.41 11.54
N ASP A 52 14.76 0.21 11.97
CA ASP A 52 14.77 -0.22 13.36
C ASP A 52 16.21 -0.30 13.90
N ILE A 53 17.14 -0.83 13.11
CA ILE A 53 18.58 -0.81 13.44
C ILE A 53 19.10 0.63 13.57
N LEU A 54 18.67 1.53 12.69
CA LEU A 54 19.08 2.95 12.74
C LEU A 54 18.50 3.68 13.96
N VAL A 55 17.27 3.38 14.38
CA VAL A 55 16.68 3.94 15.61
C VAL A 55 17.50 3.58 16.85
N HIS A 56 18.04 2.36 16.89
CA HIS A 56 18.90 1.91 17.99
C HIS A 56 20.27 2.62 18.01
N LYS A 57 20.71 3.18 16.88
CA LYS A 57 21.97 3.91 16.72
C LYS A 57 21.84 5.42 16.93
N GLU A 58 20.63 5.95 17.12
CA GLU A 58 20.42 7.39 17.35
C GLU A 58 20.64 7.81 18.81
N PRO A 59 21.05 9.08 19.05
CA PRO A 59 21.21 9.61 20.39
C PRO A 59 19.89 9.54 21.19
N THR A 60 19.99 9.29 22.49
CA THR A 60 18.86 9.04 23.41
C THR A 60 17.78 10.14 23.39
N SER A 61 18.14 11.39 23.08
CA SER A 61 17.20 12.50 22.94
C SER A 61 16.25 12.39 21.74
N ARG A 62 16.70 11.80 20.62
CA ARG A 62 15.92 11.64 19.38
C ARG A 62 15.31 10.25 19.22
N ARG A 63 15.89 9.25 19.92
CA ARG A 63 15.51 7.84 19.85
C ARG A 63 14.04 7.57 20.16
N HIS A 64 13.45 8.27 21.13
CA HIS A 64 12.02 8.08 21.46
C HIS A 64 11.11 8.51 20.30
N ASN A 65 11.36 9.69 19.71
CA ASN A 65 10.57 10.19 18.59
C ASN A 65 10.77 9.35 17.32
N ALA A 66 12.01 8.95 17.05
CA ALA A 66 12.35 8.06 15.94
C ALA A 66 11.64 6.70 16.06
N LYS A 67 11.63 6.12 17.27
CA LYS A 67 10.93 4.87 17.57
C LYS A 67 9.43 4.98 17.33
N MET A 68 8.77 6.02 17.85
CA MET A 68 7.35 6.25 17.61
C MET A 68 7.01 6.34 16.11
N ARG A 69 7.87 6.98 15.31
CA ARG A 69 7.69 7.07 13.84
C ARG A 69 7.86 5.72 13.14
N VAL A 70 8.84 4.90 13.55
CA VAL A 70 8.98 3.53 13.00
C VAL A 70 7.81 2.66 13.39
N ASP A 71 7.37 2.75 14.65
CA ASP A 71 6.26 1.94 15.14
C ASP A 71 4.96 2.28 14.41
N GLN A 72 4.72 3.56 14.11
CA GLN A 72 3.62 3.98 13.23
C GLN A 72 3.75 3.36 11.83
N LEU A 73 4.94 3.45 11.23
CA LEU A 73 5.19 2.92 9.88
C LEU A 73 5.07 1.39 9.83
N LYS A 74 5.43 0.68 10.90
CA LYS A 74 5.22 -0.77 11.06
C LYS A 74 3.73 -1.12 11.07
N VAL A 75 2.91 -0.34 11.77
CA VAL A 75 1.44 -0.52 11.76
C VAL A 75 0.88 -0.29 10.36
N ASP A 76 1.32 0.77 9.68
CA ASP A 76 0.86 1.10 8.33
C ASP A 76 1.23 0.01 7.30
N VAL A 77 2.45 -0.53 7.36
CA VAL A 77 2.89 -1.64 6.48
C VAL A 77 2.13 -2.94 6.76
N ARG A 78 1.87 -3.27 8.04
CA ARG A 78 1.04 -4.43 8.39
C ARG A 78 -0.38 -4.30 7.83
N HIS A 79 -0.96 -3.11 7.90
CA HIS A 79 -2.26 -2.85 7.33
C HIS A 79 -2.26 -2.97 5.80
N LEU A 80 -1.24 -2.46 5.12
CA LEU A 80 -1.10 -2.64 3.66
C LEU A 80 -0.99 -4.11 3.27
N GLY A 81 -0.24 -4.91 4.05
CA GLY A 81 -0.18 -6.35 3.86
C GLY A 81 -1.55 -7.02 3.99
N ALA A 82 -2.30 -6.67 5.03
CA ALA A 82 -3.67 -7.19 5.23
C ALA A 82 -4.63 -6.76 4.11
N SER A 83 -4.56 -5.51 3.66
CA SER A 83 -5.40 -4.99 2.56
C SER A 83 -5.05 -5.67 1.23
N SER A 84 -3.77 -5.82 0.91
CA SER A 84 -3.31 -6.56 -0.27
C SER A 84 -3.81 -8.00 -0.24
N SER A 85 -3.65 -8.71 0.89
CA SER A 85 -4.12 -10.10 1.03
C SER A 85 -5.64 -10.23 0.91
N SER A 86 -6.40 -9.25 1.40
CA SER A 86 -7.86 -9.22 1.29
C SER A 86 -8.31 -9.02 -0.16
N ILE A 87 -7.68 -8.09 -0.90
CA ILE A 87 -7.97 -7.84 -2.31
C ILE A 87 -7.59 -9.07 -3.16
N MET A 88 -6.41 -9.65 -2.92
CA MET A 88 -5.97 -10.85 -3.61
C MET A 88 -6.87 -12.05 -3.30
N GLY A 89 -7.30 -12.20 -2.04
CA GLY A 89 -8.26 -13.23 -1.64
C GLY A 89 -9.58 -13.14 -2.40
N LYS A 90 -10.15 -11.93 -2.52
CA LYS A 90 -11.36 -11.70 -3.33
C LYS A 90 -11.16 -12.00 -4.81
N ARG A 91 -10.01 -11.61 -5.37
CA ARG A 91 -9.72 -11.88 -6.79
C ARG A 91 -9.56 -13.38 -7.04
N ALA A 92 -8.93 -14.10 -6.11
CA ALA A 92 -8.78 -15.54 -6.18
C ALA A 92 -10.11 -16.30 -6.06
N THR A 93 -11.02 -15.85 -5.19
CA THR A 93 -12.36 -16.45 -5.10
C THR A 93 -13.15 -16.24 -6.38
N LEU A 94 -13.15 -15.01 -6.92
CA LEU A 94 -13.82 -14.68 -8.19
C LEU A 94 -13.22 -15.49 -9.37
N ALA A 95 -11.90 -15.64 -9.43
CA ALA A 95 -11.24 -16.44 -10.47
C ALA A 95 -11.62 -17.93 -10.36
N ARG A 96 -11.74 -18.44 -9.13
CA ARG A 96 -12.16 -19.82 -8.87
C ARG A 96 -13.63 -20.05 -9.24
N GLU A 97 -14.50 -19.07 -8.97
CA GLU A 97 -15.90 -19.10 -9.38
C GLU A 97 -16.04 -19.09 -10.91
N GLU A 98 -15.26 -18.26 -11.60
CA GLU A 98 -15.24 -18.20 -13.06
C GLU A 98 -14.77 -19.53 -13.67
N SER A 99 -13.67 -20.10 -13.15
CA SER A 99 -13.17 -21.41 -13.59
C SER A 99 -14.19 -22.53 -13.31
N ASN A 100 -14.84 -22.53 -12.14
CA ASN A 100 -15.90 -23.48 -11.84
C ASN A 100 -17.08 -23.34 -12.81
N ARG A 101 -17.48 -22.10 -13.14
CA ARG A 101 -18.54 -21.82 -14.11
C ARG A 101 -18.17 -22.34 -15.50
N GLU A 102 -16.94 -22.13 -15.95
CA GLU A 102 -16.45 -22.69 -17.23
C GLU A 102 -16.44 -24.22 -17.22
N ARG A 103 -16.04 -24.85 -16.12
CA ARG A 103 -16.10 -26.30 -15.97
C ARG A 103 -17.54 -26.81 -16.08
N LEU A 104 -18.51 -26.12 -15.47
CA LEU A 104 -19.93 -26.48 -15.57
C LEU A 104 -20.51 -26.25 -16.98
N LEU A 105 -20.01 -25.26 -17.71
CA LEU A 105 -20.42 -24.99 -19.10
C LEU A 105 -19.79 -25.97 -20.10
N THR A 106 -18.59 -26.46 -19.81
CA THR A 106 -17.85 -27.42 -20.65
C THR A 106 -18.19 -28.87 -20.34
N THR A 107 -18.74 -29.16 -19.15
CA THR A 107 -19.33 -30.47 -18.86
C THR A 107 -20.55 -30.70 -19.76
N LYS A 108 -20.40 -31.54 -20.78
CA LYS A 108 -21.53 -32.04 -21.56
C LYS A 108 -22.42 -32.86 -20.63
N PHE A 109 -23.58 -32.32 -20.25
CA PHE A 109 -24.61 -33.06 -19.56
C PHE A 109 -25.09 -34.21 -20.48
N ARG A 110 -24.62 -35.43 -20.25
CA ARG A 110 -25.25 -36.63 -20.81
C ARG A 110 -26.65 -36.71 -20.20
N THR A 111 -27.69 -36.69 -21.03
CA THR A 111 -29.07 -36.85 -20.55
C THR A 111 -29.24 -38.24 -19.94
N ASN A 112 -30.07 -38.35 -18.91
CA ASN A 112 -30.35 -39.63 -18.23
C ASN A 112 -30.82 -40.72 -19.22
N ALA A 113 -31.47 -40.33 -20.33
CA ALA A 113 -31.89 -41.22 -21.41
C ALA A 113 -30.72 -41.80 -22.22
N ALA A 114 -29.65 -41.02 -22.46
CA ALA A 114 -28.44 -41.50 -23.12
C ALA A 114 -27.57 -42.35 -22.20
N ALA A 115 -27.53 -42.03 -20.90
CA ALA A 115 -26.83 -42.82 -19.89
C ALA A 115 -27.54 -44.14 -19.53
N ALA A 116 -28.88 -44.21 -19.67
CA ALA A 116 -29.65 -45.43 -19.47
C ALA A 116 -29.56 -46.42 -20.66
N SER A 117 -29.12 -45.95 -21.84
CA SER A 117 -28.97 -46.79 -23.04
C SER A 117 -27.62 -47.51 -23.13
N GLU A 118 -26.59 -47.04 -22.41
CA GLU A 118 -25.30 -47.73 -22.27
C GLU A 118 -25.31 -48.50 -20.95
N GLU A 119 -25.07 -49.81 -21.00
CA GLU A 119 -25.02 -50.79 -19.91
C GLU A 119 -23.98 -50.45 -18.81
N ASN A 120 -24.14 -49.33 -18.12
CA ASN A 120 -23.20 -48.79 -17.14
C ASN A 120 -23.92 -48.34 -15.86
N THR A 121 -24.64 -49.27 -15.23
CA THR A 121 -25.29 -49.04 -13.93
C THR A 121 -24.29 -48.70 -12.81
N SER A 122 -23.00 -49.00 -13.00
CA SER A 122 -21.91 -48.64 -12.08
C SER A 122 -21.65 -47.13 -12.00
N ILE A 123 -21.87 -46.39 -13.10
CA ILE A 123 -21.64 -44.94 -13.15
C ILE A 123 -22.72 -44.16 -12.38
N LEU A 124 -23.95 -44.68 -12.33
CA LEU A 124 -25.07 -44.09 -11.58
C LEU A 124 -24.93 -44.26 -10.07
N ILE A 125 -24.32 -45.36 -9.60
CA ILE A 125 -24.11 -45.61 -8.16
C ILE A 125 -23.02 -44.69 -7.60
N ASP A 126 -21.94 -44.48 -8.35
CA ASP A 126 -20.84 -43.58 -7.95
C ASP A 126 -21.29 -42.11 -7.91
N GLN A 127 -22.15 -41.70 -8.86
CA GLN A 127 -22.76 -40.37 -8.86
C GLN A 127 -23.79 -40.17 -7.73
N ALA A 128 -24.55 -41.21 -7.37
CA ALA A 128 -25.47 -41.17 -6.24
C ALA A 128 -24.75 -41.10 -4.88
N LEU A 129 -23.65 -41.84 -4.71
CA LEU A 129 -22.78 -41.75 -3.53
C LEU A 129 -22.12 -40.36 -3.40
N GLN A 130 -21.64 -39.78 -4.50
CA GLN A 130 -21.14 -38.39 -4.51
C GLN A 130 -22.23 -37.35 -4.18
N HIS A 131 -23.48 -37.60 -4.58
CA HIS A 131 -24.61 -36.72 -4.25
C HIS A 131 -24.98 -36.78 -2.76
N GLN A 132 -24.78 -37.93 -2.10
CA GLN A 132 -25.03 -38.11 -0.68
C GLN A 132 -23.97 -37.44 0.20
N GLU A 133 -22.74 -37.26 -0.32
CA GLU A 133 -21.72 -36.38 0.28
C GLU A 133 -21.99 -34.88 0.04
N GLY A 134 -22.88 -34.56 -0.91
CA GLY A 134 -23.28 -33.20 -1.28
C GLY A 134 -23.68 -32.30 -0.10
N PRO A 135 -24.58 -32.71 0.82
CA PRO A 135 -24.97 -31.89 1.96
C PRO A 135 -23.85 -31.67 2.98
N ILE A 136 -22.97 -32.65 3.22
CA ILE A 136 -21.83 -32.50 4.14
C ILE A 136 -20.81 -31.54 3.55
N ARG A 137 -20.46 -31.70 2.26
CA ARG A 137 -19.55 -30.79 1.55
C ARG A 137 -20.13 -29.39 1.41
N SER A 138 -21.45 -29.27 1.20
CA SER A 138 -22.12 -27.97 1.15
C SER A 138 -22.14 -27.30 2.51
N ASN A 139 -22.37 -28.02 3.61
CA ASN A 139 -22.38 -27.43 4.94
C ASN A 139 -20.98 -26.95 5.36
N THR A 140 -19.94 -27.77 5.15
CA THR A 140 -18.55 -27.36 5.40
C THR A 140 -18.12 -26.22 4.48
N GLY A 141 -18.54 -26.24 3.20
CA GLY A 141 -18.28 -25.14 2.27
C GLY A 141 -19.00 -23.85 2.66
N LEU A 142 -20.24 -23.93 3.16
CA LEU A 142 -21.00 -22.78 3.64
C LEU A 142 -20.37 -22.19 4.91
N ASP A 143 -19.93 -23.01 5.85
CA ASP A 143 -19.23 -22.54 7.06
C ASP A 143 -17.89 -21.86 6.73
N ASP A 144 -17.13 -22.42 5.79
CA ASP A 144 -15.87 -21.84 5.32
C ASP A 144 -16.11 -20.51 4.57
N LEU A 145 -17.17 -20.44 3.76
CA LEU A 145 -17.61 -19.19 3.12
C LEU A 145 -18.15 -18.16 4.13
N LEU A 146 -18.82 -18.59 5.19
CA LEU A 146 -19.34 -17.71 6.24
C LEU A 146 -18.19 -17.12 7.08
N GLY A 147 -17.24 -17.97 7.48
CA GLY A 147 -16.04 -17.57 8.20
C GLY A 147 -15.15 -16.65 7.37
N GLN A 148 -14.95 -16.99 6.09
CA GLN A 148 -14.22 -16.14 5.15
C GLN A 148 -14.98 -14.84 4.85
N GLY A 149 -16.31 -14.88 4.78
CA GLY A 149 -17.18 -13.72 4.59
C GLY A 149 -17.14 -12.73 5.76
N GLN A 150 -17.16 -13.22 7.00
CA GLN A 150 -17.01 -12.40 8.20
C GLN A 150 -15.63 -11.73 8.26
N ALA A 151 -14.56 -12.50 8.05
CA ALA A 151 -13.20 -11.97 8.02
C ALA A 151 -13.01 -10.94 6.89
N MET A 152 -13.59 -11.17 5.71
CA MET A 152 -13.55 -10.19 4.62
C MET A 152 -14.37 -8.93 4.94
N LEU A 153 -15.55 -9.05 5.54
CA LEU A 153 -16.40 -7.91 5.92
C LEU A 153 -15.74 -7.02 6.97
N GLU A 154 -15.13 -7.61 7.98
CA GLU A 154 -14.40 -6.88 9.03
C GLU A 154 -13.19 -6.15 8.43
N ASN A 155 -12.40 -6.85 7.61
CA ASN A 155 -11.29 -6.24 6.88
C ASN A 155 -11.75 -5.11 5.94
N LEU A 156 -12.90 -5.23 5.27
CA LEU A 156 -13.42 -4.19 4.38
C LEU A 156 -13.93 -2.96 5.13
N ARG A 157 -14.56 -3.17 6.28
CA ARG A 157 -15.02 -2.09 7.15
C ARG A 157 -13.85 -1.23 7.60
N ASP A 158 -12.77 -1.88 8.01
CA ASP A 158 -11.58 -1.21 8.51
C ASP A 158 -10.76 -0.58 7.36
N GLN A 159 -10.70 -1.23 6.19
CA GLN A 159 -10.05 -0.70 4.99
C GLN A 159 -10.73 0.56 4.42
N LYS A 160 -12.07 0.59 4.32
CA LYS A 160 -12.80 1.71 3.69
C LYS A 160 -12.62 3.03 4.44
N GLY A 161 -12.63 2.98 5.77
CA GLY A 161 -12.41 4.17 6.60
C GLY A 161 -11.00 4.73 6.41
N MET A 162 -10.02 3.85 6.31
CA MET A 162 -8.61 4.21 6.26
C MET A 162 -8.16 4.64 4.86
N ILE A 163 -8.53 3.94 3.79
CA ILE A 163 -8.18 4.33 2.41
C ILE A 163 -8.74 5.72 2.10
N LYS A 164 -9.96 6.02 2.55
CA LYS A 164 -10.55 7.36 2.40
C LYS A 164 -9.82 8.42 3.23
N GLY A 165 -9.33 8.07 4.42
CA GLY A 165 -8.50 8.92 5.27
C GLY A 165 -7.10 9.16 4.67
N PHE A 166 -6.48 8.14 4.08
CA PHE A 166 -5.18 8.21 3.42
C PHE A 166 -5.25 8.93 2.08
N GLN A 167 -6.30 8.74 1.27
CA GLN A 167 -6.52 9.55 0.06
C GLN A 167 -6.63 11.04 0.40
N ARG A 168 -7.32 11.39 1.49
CA ARG A 168 -7.33 12.76 2.02
C ARG A 168 -5.94 13.21 2.43
N LYS A 169 -5.21 12.42 3.24
CA LYS A 169 -3.83 12.75 3.61
C LYS A 169 -2.88 12.85 2.43
N LEU A 170 -3.04 12.04 1.38
CA LEU A 170 -2.22 12.07 0.18
C LEU A 170 -2.54 13.30 -0.66
N MET A 171 -3.79 13.72 -0.73
CA MET A 171 -4.20 14.99 -1.34
C MET A 171 -3.63 16.19 -0.55
N ASP A 172 -3.61 16.09 0.78
CA ASP A 172 -3.01 17.09 1.67
C ASP A 172 -1.47 17.09 1.57
N ILE A 173 -0.83 15.93 1.43
CA ILE A 173 0.61 15.79 1.23
C ILE A 173 1.02 16.19 -0.18
N SER A 174 0.23 15.91 -1.21
CA SER A 174 0.45 16.36 -2.59
C SER A 174 0.36 17.88 -2.67
N SER A 175 -0.63 18.48 -2.01
CA SER A 175 -0.70 19.95 -1.90
C SER A 175 0.44 20.52 -1.03
N THR A 176 0.91 19.78 -0.02
CA THR A 176 2.06 20.17 0.83
C THR A 176 3.43 19.95 0.14
N LEU A 177 3.56 18.95 -0.74
CA LEU A 177 4.73 18.74 -1.59
C LEU A 177 4.76 19.79 -2.71
N GLY A 178 3.60 20.25 -3.20
CA GLY A 178 3.48 21.47 -4.00
C GLY A 178 4.01 22.70 -3.26
N MET A 179 3.74 22.80 -1.95
CA MET A 179 4.32 23.83 -1.05
C MET A 179 5.81 23.59 -0.71
N SER A 180 6.37 22.38 -0.89
CA SER A 180 7.79 22.11 -0.61
C SER A 180 8.71 22.94 -1.52
N SER A 181 8.28 23.22 -2.75
CA SER A 181 8.97 24.18 -3.63
C SER A 181 8.99 25.61 -3.07
N THR A 182 7.91 26.04 -2.40
CA THR A 182 7.80 27.35 -1.73
C THR A 182 8.63 27.39 -0.46
N VAL A 183 8.66 26.31 0.34
CA VAL A 183 9.53 26.21 1.53
C VAL A 183 11.01 26.16 1.14
N MET A 184 11.37 25.42 0.08
CA MET A 184 12.72 25.39 -0.48
C MET A 184 13.16 26.81 -0.89
N ARG A 185 12.27 27.57 -1.55
CA ARG A 185 12.51 28.97 -1.93
C ARG A 185 12.62 29.91 -0.72
N VAL A 186 11.89 29.65 0.37
CA VAL A 186 11.97 30.41 1.64
C VAL A 186 13.26 30.09 2.40
N ILE A 187 13.86 28.91 2.20
CA ILE A 187 15.17 28.57 2.75
C ILE A 187 16.29 29.23 1.93
N GLU A 188 16.20 29.20 0.60
CA GLU A 188 17.17 29.80 -0.31
C GLU A 188 17.26 31.34 -0.14
N ARG A 189 16.13 32.01 0.11
CA ARG A 189 16.09 33.44 0.45
C ARG A 189 16.82 33.82 1.75
N ARG A 190 16.96 32.89 2.70
CA ARG A 190 17.67 33.17 3.98
C ARG A 190 19.18 33.30 3.74
N THR A 191 19.70 32.57 2.75
CA THR A 191 21.11 32.62 2.35
C THR A 191 21.40 33.83 1.46
N GLU A 192 20.46 34.23 0.60
CA GLU A 192 20.59 35.47 -0.19
C GLU A 192 20.50 36.72 0.70
N GLY A 193 19.59 36.74 1.68
CA GLY A 193 19.45 37.85 2.62
C GLY A 193 20.73 38.14 3.42
N ASP A 194 21.42 37.11 3.88
CA ASP A 194 22.69 37.24 4.61
C ASP A 194 23.80 37.87 3.74
N LYS A 195 23.79 37.56 2.44
CA LYS A 195 24.73 38.13 1.46
C LYS A 195 24.54 39.63 1.26
N TYR A 196 23.30 40.11 1.27
CA TYR A 196 23.01 41.55 1.18
C TYR A 196 23.39 42.30 2.46
N ILE A 197 23.17 41.71 3.64
CA ILE A 197 23.58 42.31 4.93
C ILE A 197 25.10 42.44 5.00
N PHE A 198 25.83 41.41 4.55
CA PHE A 198 27.30 41.43 4.51
C PHE A 198 27.84 42.55 3.59
N PHE A 199 27.34 42.64 2.36
CA PHE A 199 27.75 43.70 1.42
C PHE A 199 27.36 45.10 1.90
N GLY A 200 26.18 45.25 2.52
CA GLY A 200 25.74 46.51 3.13
C GLY A 200 26.66 46.96 4.26
N GLY A 201 27.07 46.05 5.15
CA GLY A 201 28.00 46.33 6.24
C GLY A 201 29.38 46.78 5.73
N MET A 202 29.90 46.13 4.68
CA MET A 202 31.19 46.49 4.08
C MET A 202 31.18 47.87 3.38
N ALA A 203 30.07 48.23 2.73
CA ALA A 203 29.92 49.55 2.11
C ALA A 203 29.82 50.66 3.17
N LEU A 204 29.05 50.43 4.24
CA LEU A 204 28.87 51.40 5.32
C LEU A 204 30.19 51.72 6.03
N THR A 205 30.99 50.70 6.35
CA THR A 205 32.30 50.91 7.00
C THR A 205 33.26 51.65 6.09
N SER A 206 33.27 51.34 4.79
CA SER A 206 34.08 52.05 3.80
C SER A 206 33.70 53.53 3.68
N LEU A 207 32.39 53.83 3.71
CA LEU A 207 31.90 55.21 3.64
C LEU A 207 32.28 56.01 4.89
N ILE A 208 32.18 55.42 6.08
CA ILE A 208 32.59 56.06 7.33
C ILE A 208 34.10 56.40 7.31
N VAL A 209 34.94 55.46 6.89
CA VAL A 209 36.40 55.69 6.77
C VAL A 209 36.69 56.80 5.76
N PHE A 210 36.03 56.80 4.61
CA PHE A 210 36.18 57.86 3.60
C PHE A 210 35.78 59.23 4.14
N LEU A 211 34.66 59.34 4.86
CA LEU A 211 34.18 60.59 5.43
C LEU A 211 35.14 61.14 6.49
N VAL A 212 35.72 60.27 7.33
CA VAL A 212 36.74 60.65 8.31
C VAL A 212 37.98 61.19 7.62
N ILE A 213 38.47 60.52 6.56
CA ILE A 213 39.64 60.98 5.81
C ILE A 213 39.38 62.33 5.14
N TYR A 214 38.21 62.50 4.52
CA TYR A 214 37.81 63.76 3.87
C TYR A 214 37.65 64.93 4.86
N TYR A 215 37.21 64.66 6.09
CA TYR A 215 37.03 65.71 7.09
C TYR A 215 38.33 66.09 7.80
N PHE A 216 39.29 65.16 7.87
CA PHE A 216 40.59 65.37 8.55
C PHE A 216 41.74 65.74 7.61
N THR A 217 41.50 65.75 6.29
CA THR A 217 42.43 66.20 5.24
C THR A 217 41.88 67.46 4.59
#